data_AF-A0A0F9F4L4-F1
#
_entry.id   AF-A0A0F9F4L4-F1
#
_cell.length_a   1.000
_cell.length_b   1.000
_cell.length_c   1.000
_cell.angle_alpha   90.00
_cell.angle_beta   90.00
_cell.angle_gamma   90.00
#
_symmetry.space_group_name_H-M   'P 1'
#
loop_
_entity.id
_entity.type
_entity.pdbx_description
1 polymer ?
#
loop_
_entity_poly.entity_id
_entity_poly.type
_entity_poly.pdbx_seq_one_letter_code
_entity_poly.pdbx_strand_id
1 'polypeptide(L)'
;MDFECITCEKICKNKAGLVNHRRWHDLPENEEYQKKFKKNISNIHKGKTISEEHKRAIIKAQKGRKLTDETKKKIGDKNRGNHHTDETKRIIGDKNRNRIFTEKSKKKMSEAHKKDNNPAWKGDNVGYFGLHAWIRNNKLKPEFCEICGKQGKLELSNITGNLIRDVNNFQWIHRSCHKKYDQSIKKHIYKKLDNNYISLDIFTEVN
;
A
#
# COMPACT_ATOMS: atom_id res chain seq x y z
N MET A 1 -20.38 -1.83 -56.85
CA MET A 1 -20.33 -3.22 -56.42
C MET A 1 -19.46 -3.28 -55.19
N ASP A 2 -20.03 -3.67 -54.06
CA ASP A 2 -19.30 -3.78 -52.80
C ASP A 2 -18.57 -5.13 -52.74
N PHE A 3 -17.39 -5.15 -52.12
CA PHE A 3 -16.51 -6.31 -52.09
C PHE A 3 -16.39 -6.84 -50.66
N GLU A 4 -16.88 -8.05 -50.41
CA GLU A 4 -16.91 -8.63 -49.08
C GLU A 4 -15.67 -9.49 -48.78
N CYS A 5 -15.19 -9.43 -47.54
CA CYS A 5 -14.10 -10.27 -47.08
C CYS A 5 -14.58 -11.64 -46.63
N ILE A 6 -14.13 -12.69 -47.31
CA ILE A 6 -14.47 -14.09 -47.00
C ILE A 6 -14.05 -14.50 -45.58
N THR A 7 -13.05 -13.84 -44.98
CA THR A 7 -12.52 -14.22 -43.67
C THR A 7 -13.20 -13.52 -42.49
N CYS A 8 -13.81 -12.35 -42.68
CA CYS A 8 -14.42 -11.59 -41.57
C CYS A 8 -15.64 -10.74 -41.97
N GLU A 9 -16.23 -11.01 -43.13
CA GLU A 9 -17.46 -10.40 -43.68
C GLU A 9 -17.41 -8.87 -43.82
N LYS A 10 -16.20 -8.31 -43.77
CA LYS A 10 -16.01 -6.86 -43.89
C LYS A 10 -16.24 -6.40 -45.32
N ILE A 11 -17.17 -5.45 -45.46
CA ILE A 11 -17.48 -4.81 -46.73
C ILE A 11 -16.44 -3.75 -47.08
N CYS A 12 -15.84 -3.86 -48.26
CA CYS A 12 -14.85 -2.95 -48.82
C CYS A 12 -15.41 -2.22 -50.05
N LYS A 13 -15.12 -0.92 -50.16
CA LYS A 13 -15.63 -0.04 -51.23
C LYS A 13 -15.09 -0.38 -52.63
N ASN A 14 -13.97 -1.10 -52.72
CA ASN A 14 -13.36 -1.51 -53.97
C ASN A 14 -12.46 -2.75 -53.79
N LYS A 15 -12.13 -3.41 -54.91
CA LYS A 15 -11.33 -4.64 -54.95
C LYS A 15 -9.92 -4.47 -54.36
N ALA A 16 -9.27 -3.33 -54.62
CA ALA A 16 -7.94 -3.05 -54.07
C ALA A 16 -7.95 -2.93 -52.53
N GLY A 17 -8.99 -2.29 -51.99
CA GLY A 17 -9.24 -2.21 -50.55
C GLY A 17 -9.47 -3.58 -49.93
N LEU A 18 -10.22 -4.47 -50.60
CA LEU A 18 -10.42 -5.85 -50.16
C LEU A 18 -9.09 -6.62 -50.10
N VAL A 19 -8.25 -6.50 -51.14
CA VAL A 19 -6.92 -7.15 -51.17
C VAL A 19 -6.03 -6.65 -50.04
N ASN A 20 -5.97 -5.33 -49.82
CA ASN A 20 -5.18 -4.76 -48.73
C ASN A 20 -5.69 -5.17 -47.35
N HIS A 21 -7.01 -5.27 -47.17
CA HIS A 21 -7.61 -5.74 -45.93
C HIS A 21 -7.27 -7.21 -45.66
N ARG A 22 -7.34 -8.08 -46.68
CA ARG A 22 -7.06 -9.52 -46.54
C ARG A 22 -5.64 -9.82 -46.05
N ARG A 23 -4.66 -8.98 -46.39
CA ARG A 23 -3.25 -9.13 -45.94
C ARG A 23 -3.06 -9.07 -44.43
N TRP A 24 -4.06 -8.58 -43.68
CA TRP A 24 -4.03 -8.48 -42.22
C TRP A 24 -4.69 -9.66 -41.50
N HIS A 25 -5.29 -10.58 -42.23
CA HIS A 25 -5.79 -11.84 -41.68
C HIS A 25 -4.63 -12.80 -41.44
N ASP A 26 -4.78 -13.64 -40.41
CA ASP A 26 -3.77 -14.63 -40.02
C ASP A 26 -3.82 -15.85 -40.95
N LEU A 27 -3.52 -15.61 -42.23
CA LEU A 27 -3.46 -16.62 -43.28
C LEU A 27 -1.99 -16.90 -43.62
N PRO A 28 -1.58 -18.18 -43.80
CA PRO A 28 -0.18 -18.54 -44.07
C PRO A 28 0.44 -17.77 -45.24
N GLU A 29 -0.34 -17.55 -46.31
CA GLU A 29 0.06 -16.78 -47.50
C GLU A 29 0.47 -15.32 -47.23
N ASN A 30 0.04 -14.74 -46.10
CA ASN A 30 0.32 -13.35 -45.73
C ASN A 30 1.38 -13.21 -44.62
N GLU A 31 1.85 -14.32 -44.04
CA GLU A 31 2.73 -14.29 -42.86
C GLU A 31 4.05 -13.55 -43.16
N GLU A 32 4.67 -13.82 -44.30
CA GLU A 32 5.92 -13.18 -44.71
C GLU A 32 5.73 -11.66 -44.91
N TYR A 33 4.66 -11.28 -45.60
CA TYR A 33 4.29 -9.88 -45.81
C TYR A 33 4.10 -9.16 -44.47
N GLN A 34 3.36 -9.77 -43.53
CA GLN A 34 3.12 -9.20 -42.20
C GLN A 34 4.41 -9.08 -41.38
N LYS A 35 5.29 -10.09 -41.41
CA LYS A 35 6.61 -10.05 -40.76
C LYS A 35 7.46 -8.89 -41.31
N LYS A 36 7.55 -8.78 -42.64
CA LYS A 36 8.31 -7.72 -43.32
C LYS A 36 7.75 -6.34 -43.00
N PHE A 37 6.43 -6.17 -43.03
CA PHE A 37 5.77 -4.91 -42.68
C PHE A 37 6.07 -4.50 -41.23
N LYS A 38 5.88 -5.42 -40.26
CA LYS A 38 6.18 -5.17 -38.84
C LYS A 38 7.64 -4.74 -38.64
N LYS A 39 8.58 -5.41 -39.32
CA LYS A 39 10.01 -5.07 -39.29
C LYS A 39 10.27 -3.67 -39.85
N ASN A 40 9.66 -3.32 -40.98
CA ASN A 40 9.83 -2.00 -41.62
C ASN A 40 9.29 -0.87 -40.72
N ILE A 41 8.09 -1.02 -40.16
CA ILE A 41 7.52 -0.04 -39.22
C ILE A 41 8.39 0.09 -37.97
N SER A 42 8.91 -1.02 -37.44
CA SER A 42 9.84 -0.99 -36.30
C SER A 42 11.09 -0.18 -36.64
N ASN A 43 11.70 -0.43 -37.80
CA ASN A 43 12.88 0.31 -38.25
C ASN A 43 12.62 1.80 -38.45
N ILE A 44 11.45 2.18 -38.99
CA ILE A 44 11.07 3.59 -39.19
C ILE A 44 10.97 4.34 -37.85
N HIS A 45 10.52 3.68 -36.79
CA HIS A 45 10.40 4.29 -35.46
C HIS A 45 11.64 4.12 -34.60
N LYS A 46 12.58 3.26 -35.01
CA LYS A 46 13.81 2.99 -34.27
C LYS A 46 14.61 4.28 -34.13
N GLY A 47 14.90 4.67 -32.89
CA GLY A 47 15.67 5.87 -32.56
C GLY A 47 14.89 7.19 -32.65
N LYS A 48 13.62 7.20 -33.09
CA LYS A 48 12.78 8.40 -33.03
C LYS A 48 12.40 8.69 -31.58
N THR A 49 12.82 9.84 -31.08
CA THR A 49 12.41 10.34 -29.77
C THR A 49 11.23 11.30 -29.94
N ILE A 50 10.22 11.12 -29.10
CA ILE A 50 9.07 12.02 -29.05
C ILE A 50 9.51 13.29 -28.31
N SER A 51 9.11 14.46 -28.82
CA SER A 51 9.41 15.75 -28.18
C SER A 51 8.79 15.85 -26.78
N GLU A 52 9.41 16.62 -25.89
CA GLU A 52 8.87 16.83 -24.54
C GLU A 52 7.49 17.50 -24.56
N GLU A 53 7.25 18.39 -25.52
CA GLU A 53 5.93 19.00 -25.72
C GLU A 53 4.86 17.95 -26.06
N HIS A 54 5.17 17.03 -26.98
CA HIS A 54 4.26 15.97 -27.36
C HIS A 54 4.01 15.00 -26.18
N LYS A 55 5.03 14.66 -25.39
CA LYS A 55 4.87 13.86 -24.17
C LYS A 55 3.93 14.57 -23.18
N ARG A 56 4.11 15.87 -22.96
CA ARG A 56 3.25 16.68 -22.08
C ARG A 56 1.81 16.69 -22.57
N ALA A 57 1.58 16.80 -23.88
CA ALA A 57 0.24 16.77 -24.46
C ALA A 57 -0.47 15.43 -24.21
N ILE A 58 0.22 14.30 -24.41
CA ILE A 58 -0.32 12.96 -24.10
C ILE A 58 -0.66 12.84 -22.61
N ILE A 59 0.26 13.26 -21.73
CA ILE A 59 0.05 13.21 -20.28
C ILE A 59 -1.17 14.04 -19.89
N LYS A 60 -1.30 15.25 -20.43
CA LYS A 60 -2.45 16.14 -20.17
C LYS A 60 -3.77 15.49 -20.60
N ALA A 61 -3.80 14.88 -21.79
CA ALA A 61 -4.99 14.21 -22.32
C ALA A 61 -5.39 12.96 -21.53
N GLN A 62 -4.42 12.23 -20.98
CA GLN A 62 -4.68 11.00 -20.21
C GLN A 62 -4.94 11.25 -18.72
N LYS A 63 -4.61 12.44 -18.21
CA LYS A 63 -4.73 12.79 -16.80
C LYS A 63 -6.18 12.63 -16.32
N GLY A 64 -6.39 11.79 -15.30
CA GLY A 64 -7.70 11.57 -14.67
C GLY A 64 -8.64 10.62 -15.42
N ARG A 65 -8.26 10.10 -16.59
CA ARG A 65 -9.06 9.11 -17.32
C ARG A 65 -9.15 7.81 -16.54
N LYS A 66 -10.36 7.42 -16.13
CA LYS A 66 -10.64 6.11 -15.53
C LYS A 66 -11.09 5.13 -16.60
N LEU A 67 -10.59 3.90 -16.54
CA LEU A 67 -11.07 2.81 -17.40
C LEU A 67 -12.47 2.38 -16.96
N THR A 68 -13.32 2.03 -17.93
CA THR A 68 -14.62 1.41 -17.66
C THR A 68 -14.42 0.00 -17.11
N ASP A 69 -15.38 -0.49 -16.33
CA ASP A 69 -15.27 -1.82 -15.72
C ASP A 69 -15.26 -2.94 -16.77
N GLU A 70 -15.99 -2.77 -17.88
CA GLU A 70 -15.90 -3.67 -19.04
C GLU A 70 -14.48 -3.72 -19.62
N THR A 71 -13.82 -2.56 -19.74
CA THR A 71 -12.44 -2.49 -20.25
C THR A 71 -11.46 -3.13 -19.28
N LYS A 72 -11.62 -2.90 -17.97
CA LYS A 72 -10.81 -3.56 -16.93
C LYS A 72 -10.96 -5.07 -16.99
N LYS A 73 -12.21 -5.56 -17.16
CA LYS A 73 -12.51 -6.98 -17.29
C LYS A 73 -11.80 -7.59 -18.51
N LYS A 74 -11.90 -6.97 -19.69
CA LYS A 74 -11.21 -7.43 -20.92
C LYS A 74 -9.68 -7.53 -20.73
N ILE A 75 -9.08 -6.54 -20.07
CA ILE A 75 -7.64 -6.55 -19.76
C ILE A 75 -7.30 -7.69 -18.78
N GLY A 76 -8.13 -7.88 -17.74
CA GLY A 76 -7.97 -8.95 -16.77
C GLY A 76 -8.08 -10.33 -17.38
N ASP A 77 -9.11 -10.56 -18.20
CA ASP A 77 -9.36 -11.84 -18.87
C ASP A 77 -8.21 -12.20 -19.83
N LYS A 78 -7.69 -11.23 -20.58
CA LYS A 78 -6.54 -11.45 -21.48
C LYS A 78 -5.24 -11.78 -20.75
N ASN A 79 -5.05 -11.24 -19.54
CA ASN A 79 -3.85 -11.47 -18.75
C ASN A 79 -3.99 -12.63 -17.74
N ARG A 80 -5.18 -13.20 -17.58
CA ARG A 80 -5.42 -14.31 -16.65
C ARG A 80 -4.58 -15.52 -17.08
N GLY A 81 -3.82 -16.08 -16.13
CA GLY A 81 -2.92 -17.22 -16.37
C GLY A 81 -1.59 -16.86 -17.03
N ASN A 82 -1.35 -15.59 -17.37
CA ASN A 82 -0.05 -15.15 -17.85
C ASN A 82 0.92 -15.03 -16.67
N HIS A 83 1.71 -16.07 -16.46
CA HIS A 83 2.76 -16.09 -15.44
C HIS A 83 4.13 -16.05 -16.11
N HIS A 84 5.06 -15.31 -15.52
CA HIS A 84 6.46 -15.38 -15.93
C HIS A 84 6.98 -16.82 -15.80
N THR A 85 7.77 -17.26 -16.79
CA THR A 85 8.49 -18.53 -16.72
C THR A 85 9.48 -18.51 -15.57
N ASP A 86 9.83 -19.68 -15.04
CA ASP A 86 10.78 -19.76 -13.91
C ASP A 86 12.16 -19.22 -14.29
N GLU A 87 12.59 -19.40 -15.53
CA GLU A 87 13.77 -18.75 -16.09
C GLU A 87 13.68 -17.22 -16.02
N THR A 88 12.54 -16.64 -16.44
CA THR A 88 12.31 -15.19 -16.38
C THR A 88 12.31 -14.70 -14.93
N LYS A 89 11.68 -15.42 -14.00
CA LYS A 89 11.69 -15.09 -12.56
C LYS A 89 13.12 -15.10 -12.02
N ARG A 90 13.93 -16.08 -12.41
CA ARG A 90 15.34 -16.17 -12.02
C ARG A 90 16.14 -14.96 -12.49
N ILE A 91 16.00 -14.56 -13.77
CA ILE A 91 16.67 -13.37 -14.31
C ILE A 91 16.27 -12.10 -13.54
N ILE A 92 14.98 -11.94 -13.23
CA ILE A 92 14.49 -10.80 -12.43
C ILE A 92 15.11 -10.84 -11.02
N GLY A 93 15.17 -12.02 -10.41
CA GLY A 93 15.79 -12.22 -9.10
C GLY A 93 17.28 -11.88 -9.09
N ASP A 94 18.04 -12.38 -10.06
CA ASP A 94 19.48 -12.17 -10.18
C ASP A 94 19.80 -10.68 -10.41
N LYS A 95 19.02 -9.97 -11.23
CA LYS A 95 19.16 -8.51 -11.42
C LYS A 95 18.87 -7.70 -10.17
N ASN A 96 18.00 -8.20 -9.29
CA ASN A 96 17.68 -7.54 -8.03
C ASN A 96 18.64 -7.91 -6.90
N ARG A 97 19.44 -8.97 -7.07
CA ARG A 97 20.42 -9.39 -6.06
C ARG A 97 21.46 -8.29 -5.87
N ASN A 98 21.80 -8.01 -4.61
CA ASN A 98 22.74 -6.95 -4.20
C ASN A 98 22.33 -5.52 -4.61
N ARG A 99 21.06 -5.28 -4.93
CA ARG A 99 20.56 -3.93 -5.17
C ARG A 99 20.66 -3.11 -3.89
N ILE A 100 21.52 -2.08 -3.89
CA ILE A 100 21.65 -1.14 -2.77
C ILE A 100 20.70 0.04 -3.00
N PHE A 101 19.84 0.31 -2.02
CA PHE A 101 18.97 1.48 -2.04
C PHE A 101 19.74 2.74 -1.64
N THR A 102 19.45 3.86 -2.32
CA THR A 102 19.96 5.17 -1.92
C THR A 102 19.35 5.61 -0.58
N GLU A 103 20.06 6.45 0.18
CA GLU A 103 19.56 6.98 1.46
C GLU A 103 18.21 7.68 1.33
N LYS A 104 18.01 8.45 0.25
CA LYS A 104 16.71 9.07 -0.06
C LYS A 104 15.59 8.02 -0.21
N SER A 105 15.89 6.89 -0.83
CA SER A 105 14.92 5.79 -1.01
C SER A 105 14.63 5.10 0.32
N LYS A 106 15.66 4.81 1.12
CA LYS A 106 15.51 4.24 2.47
C LYS A 106 14.65 5.14 3.36
N LYS A 107 14.89 6.45 3.34
CA LYS A 107 14.11 7.42 4.10
C LYS A 107 12.62 7.41 3.70
N LYS A 108 12.33 7.44 2.39
CA LYS A 108 10.95 7.36 1.90
C LYS A 108 10.23 6.07 2.33
N MET A 109 10.91 4.92 2.23
CA MET A 109 10.35 3.65 2.70
C MET A 109 10.09 3.67 4.21
N SER A 110 11.03 4.19 4.99
CA SER A 110 10.87 4.34 6.45
C SER A 110 9.69 5.24 6.81
N GLU A 111 9.56 6.39 6.15
CA GLU A 111 8.46 7.34 6.39
C GLU A 111 7.09 6.75 6.04
N ALA A 112 7.00 5.98 4.95
CA ALA A 112 5.77 5.28 4.58
C ALA A 112 5.32 4.26 5.62
N HIS A 113 6.25 3.68 6.39
CA HIS A 113 5.96 2.69 7.44
C HIS A 113 5.92 3.28 8.86
N LYS A 114 5.91 4.61 9.02
CA LYS A 114 5.79 5.26 10.34
C LYS A 114 4.34 5.54 10.73
N LYS A 115 4.09 5.52 12.04
CA LYS A 115 2.83 5.93 12.67
C LYS A 115 1.62 5.17 12.10
N ASP A 116 0.54 5.89 11.79
CA ASP A 116 -0.73 5.35 11.32
C ASP A 116 -0.67 4.81 9.89
N ASN A 117 0.40 5.10 9.12
CA ASN A 117 0.61 4.53 7.79
C ASN A 117 1.19 3.11 7.83
N ASN A 118 1.61 2.63 9.01
CA ASN A 118 2.11 1.28 9.13
C ASN A 118 0.96 0.27 8.95
N PRO A 119 0.99 -0.63 7.95
CA PRO A 119 -0.08 -1.61 7.74
C PRO A 119 -0.23 -2.60 8.90
N ALA A 120 0.80 -2.77 9.74
CA ALA A 120 0.72 -3.58 10.96
C ALA A 120 0.11 -2.83 12.16
N TRP A 121 -0.23 -1.55 12.02
CA TRP A 121 -0.80 -0.75 13.09
C TRP A 121 -2.27 -1.12 13.34
N LYS A 122 -2.62 -1.38 14.60
CA LYS A 122 -3.94 -1.90 15.01
C LYS A 122 -4.92 -0.83 15.49
N GLY A 123 -4.58 0.46 15.37
CA GLY A 123 -5.43 1.55 15.86
C GLY A 123 -5.69 1.44 17.37
N ASP A 124 -6.95 1.58 17.77
CA ASP A 124 -7.37 1.56 19.18
C ASP A 124 -7.41 0.15 19.80
N ASN A 125 -7.38 -0.90 18.96
CA ASN A 125 -7.27 -2.29 19.41
C ASN A 125 -5.82 -2.71 19.71
N VAL A 126 -4.93 -1.75 19.97
CA VAL A 126 -3.54 -2.01 20.30
C VAL A 126 -3.43 -2.48 21.76
N GLY A 127 -2.82 -3.64 21.98
CA GLY A 127 -2.56 -4.15 23.34
C GLY A 127 -1.55 -3.30 24.12
N TYR A 128 -1.46 -3.55 25.43
CA TYR A 128 -0.60 -2.83 26.39
C TYR A 128 0.81 -2.53 25.88
N PHE A 129 1.53 -3.54 25.37
CA PHE A 129 2.92 -3.38 24.93
C PHE A 129 3.05 -2.47 23.70
N GLY A 130 2.11 -2.58 22.76
CA GLY A 130 2.09 -1.75 21.56
C GLY A 130 1.78 -0.30 21.91
N LEU A 131 0.85 -0.07 22.84
CA LEU A 131 0.53 1.26 23.34
C LEU A 131 1.74 1.89 24.06
N HIS A 132 2.43 1.13 24.91
CA HIS A 132 3.66 1.58 25.56
C HIS A 132 4.77 1.92 24.58
N ALA A 133 4.93 1.14 23.51
CA ALA A 133 5.90 1.44 22.46
C ALA A 133 5.52 2.72 21.70
N TRP A 134 4.24 2.92 21.41
CA TRP A 134 3.74 4.14 20.79
C TRP A 134 3.99 5.37 21.68
N ILE A 135 3.66 5.31 22.97
CA ILE A 135 3.90 6.42 23.90
C ILE A 135 5.39 6.75 23.99
N ARG A 136 6.29 5.77 24.06
CA ARG A 136 7.74 6.01 24.07
C ARG A 136 8.25 6.80 22.86
N ASN A 137 7.59 6.65 21.72
CA ASN A 137 7.96 7.34 20.49
C ASN A 137 7.32 8.74 20.37
N ASN A 138 6.25 9.02 21.12
CA ASN A 138 5.48 10.27 20.99
C ASN A 138 5.57 11.17 22.23
N LYS A 139 5.92 10.63 23.40
CA LYS A 139 6.16 11.38 24.65
C LYS A 139 7.65 11.42 24.92
N LEU A 140 8.20 12.63 25.06
CA LEU A 140 9.59 12.81 25.48
C LEU A 140 9.79 12.19 26.87
N LYS A 141 10.90 11.49 27.04
CA LYS A 141 11.29 10.92 28.34
C LYS A 141 12.04 11.98 29.14
N PRO A 142 11.50 12.47 30.26
CA PRO A 142 12.19 13.42 31.12
C PRO A 142 13.36 12.76 31.84
N GLU A 143 14.29 13.58 32.35
CA GLU A 143 15.39 13.09 33.20
C GLU A 143 14.94 12.80 34.64
N PHE A 144 13.89 13.50 35.09
CA PHE A 144 13.35 13.42 36.45
C PHE A 144 11.96 12.78 36.46
N CYS A 145 11.67 12.06 37.54
CA CYS A 145 10.34 11.47 37.78
C CYS A 145 9.27 12.56 37.96
N GLU A 146 8.14 12.42 37.25
CA GLU A 146 7.03 13.38 37.30
C GLU A 146 6.34 13.45 38.68
N ILE A 147 6.44 12.40 39.51
CA ILE A 147 5.83 12.36 40.86
C ILE A 147 6.78 12.90 41.94
N CYS A 148 8.04 12.45 41.92
CA CYS A 148 8.95 12.70 43.04
C CYS A 148 10.11 13.65 42.70
N GLY A 149 10.23 14.10 41.46
CA GLY A 149 11.26 15.05 41.00
C GLY A 149 12.70 14.54 41.04
N LYS A 150 12.94 13.28 41.39
CA LYS A 150 14.29 12.70 41.49
C LYS A 150 14.72 12.10 40.16
N GLN A 151 16.02 12.12 39.89
CA GLN A 151 16.63 11.47 38.74
C GLN A 151 16.72 9.96 38.97
N GLY A 152 16.51 9.17 37.92
CA GLY A 152 16.63 7.71 38.00
C GLY A 152 15.98 6.99 36.84
N LYS A 153 15.88 5.65 36.97
CA LYS A 153 15.27 4.82 35.93
C LYS A 153 13.75 4.99 35.92
N LEU A 154 13.25 5.68 34.91
CA LEU A 154 11.82 5.90 34.70
C LEU A 154 11.17 4.80 33.86
N GLU A 155 9.95 4.45 34.22
CA GLU A 155 9.01 3.58 33.54
C GLU A 155 7.75 4.38 33.19
N LEU A 156 7.02 3.93 32.17
CA LEU A 156 5.72 4.50 31.81
C LEU A 156 4.65 3.91 32.72
N SER A 157 3.76 4.78 33.19
CA SER A 157 2.61 4.43 34.00
C SER A 157 1.37 5.14 33.48
N ASN A 158 0.22 4.47 33.57
CA ASN A 158 -1.07 5.03 33.19
C ASN A 158 -1.57 5.91 34.34
N ILE A 159 -2.03 7.13 34.05
CA ILE A 159 -2.56 8.05 35.07
C ILE A 159 -3.96 7.62 35.50
N THR A 160 -4.84 7.28 34.56
CA THR A 160 -6.24 6.93 34.84
C THR A 160 -6.46 5.45 35.17
N GLY A 161 -5.46 4.59 34.97
CA GLY A 161 -5.59 3.13 35.08
C GLY A 161 -6.14 2.45 33.82
N ASN A 162 -6.75 3.20 32.89
CA ASN A 162 -7.22 2.69 31.62
C ASN A 162 -6.18 2.89 30.50
N LEU A 163 -6.11 1.94 29.56
CA LEU A 163 -5.20 1.96 28.42
C LEU A 163 -5.76 2.83 27.28
N ILE A 164 -5.87 4.13 27.54
CA ILE A 164 -6.38 5.11 26.56
C ILE A 164 -5.21 5.64 25.73
N ARG A 165 -5.42 5.78 24.41
CA ARG A 165 -4.43 6.32 23.46
C ARG A 165 -4.33 7.85 23.54
N ASP A 166 -3.97 8.35 24.71
CA ASP A 166 -3.69 9.76 24.96
C ASP A 166 -2.31 9.87 25.62
N VAL A 167 -1.42 10.67 25.01
CA VAL A 167 -0.07 10.92 25.54
C VAL A 167 -0.12 11.54 26.94
N ASN A 168 -1.17 12.32 27.23
CA ASN A 168 -1.36 12.96 28.52
C ASN A 168 -1.85 11.99 29.61
N ASN A 169 -2.40 10.83 29.22
CA ASN A 169 -2.80 9.78 30.15
C ASN A 169 -1.62 8.92 30.63
N PHE A 170 -0.40 9.22 30.20
CA PHE A 170 0.80 8.52 30.65
C PHE A 170 1.76 9.46 31.35
N GLN A 171 2.49 8.94 32.34
CA GLN A 171 3.51 9.66 33.09
C GLN A 171 4.79 8.84 33.19
N TRP A 172 5.94 9.51 33.25
CA TRP A 172 7.25 8.89 33.44
C TRP A 172 7.67 8.92 34.90
N ILE A 173 7.72 7.75 35.54
CA ILE A 173 7.92 7.65 36.99
C ILE A 173 8.84 6.47 37.36
N HIS A 174 9.45 6.53 38.54
CA HIS A 174 10.20 5.37 39.06
C HIS A 174 9.28 4.18 39.31
N ARG A 175 9.80 2.96 39.18
CA ARG A 175 9.09 1.73 39.54
C ARG A 175 8.52 1.75 40.97
N SER A 176 9.23 2.35 41.92
CA SER A 176 8.78 2.52 43.30
C SER A 176 7.64 3.53 43.44
N CYS A 177 7.70 4.65 42.71
CA CYS A 177 6.62 5.63 42.61
C CYS A 177 5.39 5.01 41.94
N HIS A 178 5.59 4.23 40.88
CA HIS A 178 4.54 3.50 40.16
C HIS A 178 3.79 2.56 41.10
N LYS A 179 4.51 1.71 41.84
CA LYS A 179 3.90 0.79 42.80
C LYS A 179 3.06 1.52 43.86
N LYS A 180 3.54 2.65 44.37
CA LYS A 180 2.81 3.48 45.35
C LYS A 180 1.55 4.11 44.74
N TYR A 181 1.67 4.61 43.51
CA TYR A 181 0.58 5.24 42.76
C TYR A 181 -0.52 4.22 42.41
N ASP A 182 -0.16 3.03 41.95
CA ASP A 182 -1.11 1.96 41.65
C ASP A 182 -1.86 1.51 42.91
N GLN A 183 -1.16 1.44 44.05
CA GLN A 183 -1.78 1.15 45.34
C GLN A 183 -2.75 2.25 45.76
N SER A 184 -2.44 3.53 45.52
CA SER A 184 -3.35 4.63 45.82
C SER A 184 -4.57 4.66 44.89
N ILE A 185 -4.39 4.39 43.59
CA ILE A 185 -5.49 4.28 42.63
C ILE A 185 -6.41 3.12 42.98
N LYS A 186 -5.85 1.94 43.24
CA LYS A 186 -6.64 0.79 43.69
C LYS A 186 -7.45 1.15 44.92
N LYS A 187 -6.83 1.73 45.96
CA LYS A 187 -7.55 2.19 47.16
C LYS A 187 -8.66 3.21 46.84
N HIS A 188 -8.47 4.13 45.90
CA HIS A 188 -9.46 5.14 45.56
C HIS A 188 -10.62 4.56 44.72
N ILE A 189 -10.34 3.60 43.84
CA ILE A 189 -11.35 2.83 43.10
C ILE A 189 -12.16 1.97 44.08
N TYR A 190 -11.50 1.22 44.96
CA TYR A 190 -12.17 0.42 45.99
C TYR A 190 -13.00 1.30 46.94
N LYS A 191 -12.50 2.47 47.37
CA LYS A 191 -13.27 3.39 48.22
C LYS A 191 -14.48 4.02 47.49
N LYS A 192 -14.43 4.18 46.17
CA LYS A 192 -15.59 4.57 45.34
C LYS A 192 -16.61 3.44 45.19
N LEU A 193 -16.15 2.19 45.10
CA LEU A 193 -16.99 1.00 45.06
C LEU A 193 -17.64 0.72 46.43
N ASP A 194 -16.89 0.93 47.52
CA ASP A 194 -17.38 0.74 48.89
C ASP A 194 -18.40 1.82 49.31
N ASN A 195 -18.30 3.03 48.73
CA ASN A 195 -19.28 4.12 48.92
C ASN A 195 -20.47 4.06 47.95
N ASN A 196 -20.54 3.05 47.08
CA ASN A 196 -21.64 2.88 46.14
C ASN A 196 -21.94 1.39 45.97
N TYR A 197 -22.60 0.81 46.98
CA TYR A 197 -23.12 -0.55 46.93
C TYR A 197 -24.28 -0.62 45.91
N ILE A 198 -23.94 -0.82 44.64
CA ILE A 198 -24.81 -1.46 43.65
C ILE A 198 -23.98 -2.53 42.96
N SER A 199 -24.54 -3.72 42.91
CA SER A 199 -23.96 -5.03 42.59
C SER A 199 -23.04 -5.06 41.37
N LEU A 200 -21.96 -5.86 41.50
CA LEU A 200 -21.26 -6.44 40.37
C LEU A 200 -22.24 -7.29 39.55
N ASP A 201 -22.51 -6.88 38.32
CA ASP A 201 -22.70 -7.80 37.21
C ASP A 201 -21.77 -7.35 36.07
N ILE A 202 -20.54 -7.83 36.10
CA ILE A 202 -19.70 -7.94 34.90
C ILE A 202 -19.36 -9.43 34.76
N PHE A 203 -20.36 -10.21 34.37
CA PHE A 203 -20.17 -11.45 33.66
C PHE A 203 -20.47 -11.19 32.19
N THR A 204 -19.45 -11.43 31.36
CA THR A 204 -19.50 -12.01 30.01
C THR A 204 -20.84 -12.04 29.27
N GLU A 205 -20.91 -11.35 28.13
CA GLU A 205 -21.62 -11.72 26.89
C GLU A 205 -20.99 -10.83 25.80
N VAL A 206 -20.06 -11.31 24.97
CA VAL A 206 -20.26 -12.20 23.81
C VAL A 206 -21.60 -11.98 23.13
N ASN A 207 -21.59 -11.14 22.08
CA ASN A 207 -22.37 -11.31 20.86
C ASN A 207 -21.50 -10.91 19.68
#